data_AF-R7G6Z8-F1
#
_entry.id   AF-R7G6Z8-F1
#
_cell.length_a   1.000
_cell.length_b   1.000
_cell.length_c   1.000
_cell.angle_alpha   90.00
_cell.angle_beta   90.00
_cell.angle_gamma   90.00
#
_symmetry.space_group_name_H-M   'P 1'
#
loop_
_entity.id
_entity.type
_entity.pdbx_description
1 polymer ?
#
loop_
_entity_poly.entity_id
_entity_poly.type
_entity_poly.pdbx_seq_one_letter_code
_entity_poly.pdbx_strand_id
1 'polypeptide(L)'
;MCPNKYSFLRKEISFDMVFPILHGTHGEDGTFQGYLSTLHIPYIGCSVLGGAIGQDKIIMKQILEDSGLPVAPWFYWTLLKPLDDTFFRKAERLGYPLIVKPANLGSSIGVAKVENEVELHRAIIEAYQYDGRVVIEKAIEHVQEINCAVLGDEQTCEASVLEEVLSSKDILSYADKYVCGEGVKGIVSTRRCIPARIDEELALEIQTLAKECFRCLCASGTGRIDFLYNRETKDLYINEINTIPGSLAFYLWEKSNLPFPKLIDRLVQIAKKRYAQEQKRVYSYPVNILRLQGKGK
;
A
#
# COMPACT_ATOMS: atom_id res chain seq x y z
N MET A 1 -16.24 -16.72 14.21
CA MET A 1 -15.67 -18.04 14.59
C MET A 1 -14.82 -18.55 13.44
N CYS A 2 -13.52 -18.78 13.65
CA CYS A 2 -12.65 -19.38 12.62
C CYS A 2 -12.67 -20.91 12.77
N PRO A 3 -13.04 -21.69 11.74
CA PRO A 3 -13.05 -23.16 11.85
C PRO A 3 -11.64 -23.73 11.60
N ASN A 4 -11.09 -24.45 12.59
CA ASN A 4 -9.90 -25.29 12.45
C ASN A 4 -10.28 -26.76 12.66
N LYS A 5 -9.69 -27.67 11.88
CA LYS A 5 -10.03 -29.10 11.74
C LYS A 5 -9.60 -29.99 12.93
N TYR A 6 -9.02 -29.44 13.98
CA TYR A 6 -8.48 -30.24 15.09
C TYR A 6 -8.79 -29.61 16.46
N SER A 7 -9.65 -30.28 17.25
CA SER A 7 -9.69 -30.30 18.73
C SER A 7 -11.13 -30.27 19.29
N PHE A 8 -11.44 -31.31 20.06
CA PHE A 8 -12.68 -31.52 20.84
C PHE A 8 -12.76 -30.66 22.13
N LEU A 9 -11.78 -29.79 22.39
CA LEU A 9 -11.74 -28.90 23.55
C LEU A 9 -11.62 -27.45 23.07
N ARG A 10 -12.76 -26.82 22.77
CA ARG A 10 -12.81 -25.39 22.46
C ARG A 10 -12.75 -24.59 23.76
N LYS A 11 -11.65 -23.89 23.99
CA LYS A 11 -11.65 -22.72 24.87
C LYS A 11 -12.23 -21.57 24.05
N GLU A 12 -13.40 -21.08 24.43
CA GLU A 12 -13.93 -19.85 23.83
C GLU A 12 -13.02 -18.68 24.20
N ILE A 13 -12.54 -17.96 23.18
CA ILE A 13 -11.74 -16.76 23.33
C ILE A 13 -12.60 -15.60 22.85
N SER A 14 -12.96 -14.71 23.76
CA SER A 14 -13.65 -13.45 23.44
C SER A 14 -12.62 -12.35 23.19
N PHE A 15 -12.85 -11.54 22.17
CA PHE A 15 -12.03 -10.36 21.84
C PHE A 15 -12.91 -9.27 21.24
N ASP A 16 -12.54 -8.02 21.47
CA ASP A 16 -13.33 -6.87 21.00
C ASP A 16 -13.06 -6.51 19.54
N MET A 17 -11.84 -6.75 19.06
CA MET A 17 -11.40 -6.42 17.70
C MET A 17 -10.12 -7.15 17.31
N VAL A 18 -9.79 -7.10 16.02
CA VAL A 18 -8.53 -7.64 15.48
C VAL A 18 -7.57 -6.51 15.11
N PHE A 19 -6.30 -6.69 15.43
CA PHE A 19 -5.19 -5.84 14.98
C PHE A 19 -4.36 -6.64 13.97
N PRO A 20 -4.57 -6.47 12.65
CA PRO A 20 -3.75 -7.13 11.63
C PRO A 20 -2.34 -6.53 11.59
N ILE A 21 -1.32 -7.38 11.74
CA ILE A 21 0.10 -7.04 11.51
C ILE A 21 0.68 -8.08 10.55
N LEU A 22 -0.02 -8.28 9.44
CA LEU A 22 0.31 -9.22 8.37
C LEU A 22 0.74 -8.40 7.16
N HIS A 23 1.98 -8.57 6.70
CA HIS A 23 2.51 -7.85 5.55
C HIS A 23 2.36 -8.67 4.26
N GLY A 24 2.19 -7.98 3.14
CA GLY A 24 2.12 -8.56 1.80
C GLY A 24 0.83 -9.33 1.53
N THR A 25 0.96 -10.36 0.69
CA THR A 25 -0.16 -11.16 0.18
C THR A 25 -1.01 -11.74 1.31
N HIS A 26 -2.33 -11.66 1.13
CA HIS A 26 -3.39 -11.97 2.08
C HIS A 26 -3.50 -11.05 3.30
N GLY A 27 -2.48 -10.23 3.60
CA GLY A 27 -2.46 -9.31 4.73
C GLY A 27 -2.85 -7.88 4.34
N GLU A 28 -2.19 -7.33 3.33
CA GLU A 28 -2.36 -5.94 2.88
C GLU A 28 -3.34 -5.82 1.69
N ASP A 29 -3.63 -6.92 1.01
CA ASP A 29 -4.42 -6.97 -0.24
C ASP A 29 -5.95 -6.97 -0.06
N GLY A 30 -6.44 -6.83 1.17
CA GLY A 30 -7.86 -6.84 1.47
C GLY A 30 -8.46 -8.24 1.74
N THR A 31 -7.73 -9.34 1.52
CA THR A 31 -8.25 -10.70 1.69
C THR A 31 -8.63 -10.98 3.15
N PHE A 32 -7.72 -10.74 4.09
CA PHE A 32 -8.00 -10.97 5.50
C PHE A 32 -9.04 -9.99 6.05
N GLN A 33 -9.02 -8.74 5.57
CA GLN A 33 -10.04 -7.73 5.87
C GLN A 33 -11.41 -8.20 5.41
N GLY A 34 -11.51 -8.83 4.24
CA GLY A 34 -12.74 -9.40 3.70
C GLY A 34 -13.25 -10.52 4.60
N TYR A 35 -12.35 -11.42 5.01
CA TYR A 35 -12.68 -12.49 5.96
C TYR A 35 -13.26 -11.93 7.28
N LEU A 36 -12.60 -10.94 7.89
CA LEU A 36 -13.10 -10.30 9.11
C LEU A 36 -14.45 -9.59 8.88
N SER A 37 -14.62 -8.95 7.73
CA SER A 37 -15.85 -8.24 7.37
C SER A 37 -17.04 -9.20 7.23
N THR A 38 -16.85 -10.39 6.65
CA THR A 38 -17.91 -11.42 6.57
C THR A 38 -18.33 -11.98 7.93
N LEU A 39 -17.45 -11.90 8.92
CA LEU A 39 -17.72 -12.30 10.29
C LEU A 39 -18.25 -11.15 11.17
N HIS A 40 -18.43 -9.96 10.60
CA HIS A 40 -18.76 -8.73 11.33
C HIS A 40 -17.79 -8.44 12.49
N ILE A 41 -16.51 -8.76 12.31
CA ILE A 41 -15.48 -8.50 13.31
C ILE A 41 -14.85 -7.12 13.01
N PRO A 42 -14.81 -6.18 13.97
CA PRO A 42 -14.11 -4.91 13.78
C PRO A 42 -12.59 -5.14 13.74
N TYR A 43 -11.90 -4.36 12.90
CA TYR A 43 -10.46 -4.45 12.73
C TYR A 43 -9.79 -3.11 12.45
N ILE A 44 -8.53 -3.03 12.82
CA ILE A 44 -7.65 -1.87 12.60
C ILE A 44 -7.06 -1.90 11.19
N GLY A 45 -6.86 -0.72 10.61
CA GLY A 45 -6.26 -0.53 9.29
C GLY A 45 -7.27 -0.27 8.18
N CYS A 46 -6.80 -0.43 6.94
CA CYS A 46 -7.56 -0.17 5.73
C CYS A 46 -8.75 -1.14 5.59
N SER A 47 -9.83 -0.69 4.95
CA SER A 47 -10.92 -1.57 4.54
C SER A 47 -10.47 -2.56 3.45
N VAL A 48 -11.36 -3.48 3.04
CA VAL A 48 -11.10 -4.40 1.92
C VAL A 48 -10.64 -3.64 0.67
N LEU A 49 -11.38 -2.58 0.30
CA LEU A 49 -11.10 -1.81 -0.90
C LEU A 49 -9.76 -1.06 -0.77
N GLY A 50 -9.53 -0.39 0.37
CA GLY A 50 -8.29 0.36 0.60
C GLY A 50 -7.04 -0.55 0.61
N GLY A 51 -7.17 -1.76 1.17
CA GLY A 51 -6.10 -2.77 1.09
C GLY A 51 -5.85 -3.22 -0.35
N ALA A 52 -6.88 -3.64 -1.06
CA ALA A 52 -6.77 -4.10 -2.44
C ALA A 52 -6.19 -3.04 -3.38
N ILE A 53 -6.67 -1.80 -3.29
CA ILE A 53 -6.15 -0.66 -4.07
C ILE A 53 -4.69 -0.39 -3.71
N GLY A 54 -4.35 -0.32 -2.42
CA GLY A 54 -2.98 -0.02 -1.99
C GLY A 54 -1.97 -1.09 -2.43
N GLN A 55 -2.39 -2.35 -2.52
CA GLN A 55 -1.52 -3.44 -2.95
C GLN A 55 -1.34 -3.52 -4.48
N ASP A 56 -2.39 -3.24 -5.26
CA ASP A 56 -2.35 -3.31 -6.72
C ASP A 56 -1.81 -2.01 -7.33
N LYS A 57 -0.52 -2.01 -7.71
CA LYS A 57 0.16 -0.83 -8.27
C LYS A 57 -0.50 -0.28 -9.54
N ILE A 58 -1.18 -1.12 -10.32
CA ILE A 58 -1.87 -0.67 -11.55
C ILE A 58 -3.08 0.16 -11.17
N ILE A 59 -3.93 -0.39 -10.29
CA ILE A 59 -5.18 0.25 -9.88
C ILE A 59 -4.86 1.51 -9.05
N MET A 60 -3.89 1.42 -8.15
CA MET A 60 -3.38 2.55 -7.39
C MET A 60 -2.98 3.70 -8.33
N LYS A 61 -2.09 3.46 -9.30
CA LYS A 61 -1.62 4.51 -10.21
C LYS A 61 -2.74 5.09 -11.07
N GLN A 62 -3.69 4.27 -11.54
CA GLN A 62 -4.86 4.77 -12.28
C GLN A 62 -5.70 5.74 -11.45
N ILE A 63 -5.93 5.44 -10.17
CA ILE A 63 -6.68 6.32 -9.26
C ILE A 63 -5.90 7.59 -8.95
N LEU A 64 -4.58 7.48 -8.76
CA LEU A 64 -3.72 8.63 -8.52
C LEU A 64 -3.72 9.59 -9.74
N GLU A 65 -3.59 9.06 -10.96
CA GLU A 65 -3.65 9.85 -12.19
C GLU A 65 -5.01 10.52 -12.38
N ASP A 66 -6.10 9.79 -12.18
CA ASP A 66 -7.46 10.33 -12.25
C ASP A 66 -7.69 11.44 -11.20
N SER A 67 -7.03 11.32 -10.04
CA SER A 67 -7.04 12.33 -8.97
C SER A 67 -6.09 13.51 -9.22
N GLY A 68 -5.36 13.53 -10.33
CA GLY A 68 -4.36 14.56 -10.64
C GLY A 68 -3.11 14.51 -9.75
N LEU A 69 -2.87 13.39 -9.07
CA LEU A 69 -1.70 13.19 -8.22
C LEU A 69 -0.50 12.69 -9.05
N PRO A 70 0.71 13.17 -8.77
CA PRO A 70 1.85 12.88 -9.63
C PRO A 70 2.34 11.45 -9.42
N VAL A 71 2.41 10.68 -10.50
CA VAL A 71 3.03 9.35 -10.55
C VAL A 71 4.06 9.31 -11.66
N ALA A 72 5.12 8.51 -11.48
CA ALA A 72 6.13 8.34 -12.53
C ALA A 72 5.47 7.82 -13.82
N PRO A 73 5.86 8.32 -15.01
CA PRO A 73 5.35 7.82 -16.29
C PRO A 73 5.43 6.29 -16.37
N TRP A 74 4.35 5.65 -16.79
CA TRP A 74 4.24 4.20 -16.70
C TRP A 74 3.26 3.62 -17.72
N PHE A 75 3.32 2.30 -17.87
CA PHE A 75 2.23 1.50 -18.43
C PHE A 75 2.23 0.11 -17.80
N TYR A 76 1.16 -0.66 -17.98
CA TYR A 76 1.10 -2.05 -17.55
C TYR A 76 0.98 -3.02 -18.72
N TRP A 77 1.42 -4.25 -18.46
CA TRP A 77 1.20 -5.39 -19.34
C TRP A 77 0.69 -6.59 -18.56
N THR A 78 0.07 -7.54 -19.26
CA THR A 78 -0.44 -8.77 -18.67
C THR A 78 0.09 -9.96 -19.43
N LEU A 79 0.32 -11.06 -18.72
CA LEU A 79 0.75 -12.34 -19.28
C LEU A 79 -0.21 -12.85 -20.38
N LEU A 80 -1.47 -12.40 -20.37
CA LEU A 80 -2.47 -12.76 -21.39
C LEU A 80 -2.24 -12.05 -22.74
N LYS A 81 -1.34 -11.08 -22.81
CA LYS A 81 -1.00 -10.35 -24.05
C LYS A 81 0.42 -10.72 -24.49
N PRO A 82 0.66 -10.95 -25.78
CA PRO A 82 2.00 -11.26 -26.29
C PRO A 82 2.96 -10.07 -26.07
N LEU A 83 4.25 -10.35 -25.89
CA LEU A 83 5.30 -9.34 -25.93
C LEU A 83 5.68 -9.10 -27.40
N ASP A 84 4.89 -8.28 -28.09
CA ASP A 84 5.05 -7.95 -29.50
C ASP A 84 5.61 -6.53 -29.71
N ASP A 85 5.74 -6.10 -30.96
CA ASP A 85 6.21 -4.75 -31.32
C ASP A 85 5.39 -3.62 -30.66
N THR A 86 4.11 -3.86 -30.32
CA THR A 86 3.29 -2.85 -29.64
C THR A 86 3.75 -2.63 -28.21
N PHE A 87 4.16 -3.70 -27.53
CA PHE A 87 4.76 -3.63 -26.19
C PHE A 87 6.10 -2.87 -26.25
N PHE A 88 7.01 -3.29 -27.12
CA PHE A 88 8.35 -2.70 -27.19
C PHE A 88 8.34 -1.23 -27.64
N ARG A 89 7.46 -0.86 -28.58
CA ARG A 89 7.26 0.56 -28.93
C ARG A 89 6.75 1.41 -27.76
N LYS A 90 5.95 0.85 -26.85
CA LYS A 90 5.53 1.58 -25.63
C LYS A 90 6.71 1.78 -24.68
N ALA A 91 7.53 0.74 -24.49
CA ALA A 91 8.74 0.82 -23.67
C ALA A 91 9.74 1.85 -24.22
N GLU A 92 9.98 1.83 -25.53
CA GLU A 92 10.86 2.80 -26.20
C GLU A 92 10.34 4.24 -26.07
N ARG A 93 9.03 4.46 -26.24
CA ARG A 93 8.40 5.77 -26.03
C ARG A 93 8.50 6.27 -24.59
N LEU A 94 8.46 5.36 -23.61
CA LEU A 94 8.66 5.68 -22.21
C LEU A 94 10.13 6.04 -21.92
N GLY A 95 11.05 5.39 -22.63
CA GLY A 95 12.48 5.68 -22.64
C GLY A 95 13.24 5.05 -21.47
N TYR A 96 14.41 4.46 -21.75
CA TYR A 96 15.26 3.83 -20.75
C TYR A 96 16.02 4.84 -19.87
N PRO A 97 16.45 4.47 -18.63
CA PRO A 97 16.18 3.20 -17.97
C PRO A 97 14.73 3.06 -17.47
N LEU A 98 14.24 1.82 -17.36
CA LEU A 98 12.91 1.47 -16.90
C LEU A 98 12.97 0.62 -15.64
N ILE A 99 11.92 0.67 -14.81
CA ILE A 99 11.70 -0.23 -13.68
C ILE A 99 10.54 -1.17 -14.01
N VAL A 100 10.77 -2.47 -13.90
CA VAL A 100 9.73 -3.51 -14.01
C VAL A 100 9.35 -3.96 -12.60
N LYS A 101 8.05 -4.00 -12.29
CA LYS A 101 7.51 -4.42 -10.99
C LYS A 101 6.31 -5.37 -11.18
N PRO A 102 6.17 -6.44 -10.38
CA PRO A 102 4.90 -7.16 -10.27
C PRO A 102 3.82 -6.25 -9.69
N ALA A 103 2.57 -6.39 -10.16
CA ALA A 103 1.51 -5.47 -9.77
C ALA A 103 1.14 -5.56 -8.27
N ASN A 104 1.07 -6.78 -7.69
CA ASN A 104 0.49 -7.05 -6.37
C ASN A 104 1.50 -7.52 -5.30
N LEU A 105 2.81 -7.44 -5.55
CA LEU A 105 3.83 -7.80 -4.56
C LEU A 105 4.47 -6.58 -3.90
N GLY A 106 4.78 -6.71 -2.61
CA GLY A 106 5.54 -5.73 -1.84
C GLY A 106 7.03 -6.08 -1.73
N SER A 107 7.74 -5.29 -0.92
CA SER A 107 9.11 -5.58 -0.46
C SER A 107 10.17 -5.72 -1.56
N SER A 108 9.96 -5.08 -2.70
CA SER A 108 10.88 -5.08 -3.86
C SER A 108 11.13 -6.47 -4.47
N ILE A 109 10.28 -7.47 -4.21
CA ILE A 109 10.40 -8.81 -4.81
C ILE A 109 9.97 -8.73 -6.28
N GLY A 110 10.82 -9.24 -7.18
CA GLY A 110 10.59 -9.20 -8.63
C GLY A 110 10.76 -7.82 -9.26
N VAL A 111 11.30 -6.84 -8.53
CA VAL A 111 11.58 -5.50 -9.06
C VAL A 111 12.95 -5.48 -9.72
N ALA A 112 13.02 -5.01 -10.98
CA ALA A 112 14.26 -4.90 -11.73
C ALA A 112 14.37 -3.55 -12.44
N LYS A 113 15.55 -2.92 -12.40
CA LYS A 113 15.93 -1.83 -13.29
C LYS A 113 16.52 -2.42 -14.56
N VAL A 114 16.07 -1.92 -15.71
CA VAL A 114 16.50 -2.39 -17.03
C VAL A 114 16.93 -1.21 -17.88
N GLU A 115 18.03 -1.37 -18.60
CA GLU A 115 18.63 -0.31 -19.41
C GLU A 115 18.41 -0.50 -20.92
N ASN A 116 17.94 -1.67 -21.33
CA ASN A 116 17.71 -2.02 -22.73
C ASN A 116 16.57 -3.04 -22.90
N GLU A 117 16.22 -3.31 -24.17
CA GLU A 117 15.14 -4.21 -24.55
C GLU A 117 15.36 -5.65 -24.09
N VAL A 118 16.59 -6.16 -24.17
CA VAL A 118 16.93 -7.54 -23.81
C VAL A 118 16.74 -7.76 -22.31
N GLU A 119 17.20 -6.81 -21.50
CA GLU A 119 16.98 -6.82 -20.05
C GLU A 119 15.50 -6.67 -19.70
N LEU A 120 14.76 -5.81 -20.41
CA LEU A 120 13.32 -5.64 -20.21
C LEU A 120 12.57 -6.95 -20.44
N HIS A 121 12.84 -7.64 -21.55
CA HIS A 121 12.19 -8.92 -21.85
C HIS A 121 12.47 -9.97 -20.77
N ARG A 122 13.72 -10.07 -20.30
CA ARG A 122 14.09 -10.99 -19.22
C ARG A 122 13.39 -10.64 -17.89
N ALA A 123 13.40 -9.36 -17.51
CA ALA A 123 12.80 -8.88 -16.28
C ALA A 123 11.29 -9.13 -16.24
N ILE A 124 10.59 -9.03 -17.37
CA ILE A 124 9.16 -9.33 -17.45
C ILE A 124 8.88 -10.81 -17.24
N ILE A 125 9.66 -11.70 -17.87
CA ILE A 125 9.50 -13.15 -17.69
C ILE A 125 9.70 -13.52 -16.22
N GLU A 126 10.69 -12.91 -15.56
CA GLU A 126 10.93 -13.10 -14.13
C GLU A 126 9.78 -12.55 -13.27
N ALA A 127 9.31 -11.33 -13.56
CA ALA A 127 8.18 -10.73 -12.85
C ALA A 127 6.89 -11.56 -12.98
N TYR A 128 6.67 -12.23 -14.13
CA TYR A 128 5.53 -13.13 -14.33
C TYR A 128 5.56 -14.41 -13.49
N GLN A 129 6.69 -14.75 -12.87
CA GLN A 129 6.71 -15.84 -11.88
C GLN A 129 5.98 -15.46 -10.58
N TYR A 130 5.79 -14.16 -10.36
CA TYR A 130 5.22 -13.61 -9.14
C TYR A 130 3.79 -13.09 -9.31
N ASP A 131 3.48 -12.51 -10.47
CA ASP A 131 2.16 -11.93 -10.75
C ASP A 131 1.86 -11.99 -12.25
N GLY A 132 0.62 -12.27 -12.65
CA GLY A 132 0.20 -12.28 -14.07
C GLY A 132 0.10 -10.89 -14.71
N ARG A 133 0.36 -9.82 -13.94
CA ARG A 133 0.38 -8.42 -14.38
C ARG A 133 1.64 -7.73 -13.90
N VAL A 134 2.21 -6.90 -14.77
CA VAL A 134 3.44 -6.16 -14.52
C VAL A 134 3.25 -4.68 -14.81
N VAL A 135 3.95 -3.85 -14.05
CA VAL A 135 4.06 -2.40 -14.22
C VAL A 135 5.45 -2.09 -14.75
N ILE A 136 5.51 -1.26 -15.79
CA ILE A 136 6.75 -0.74 -16.36
C ILE A 136 6.72 0.77 -16.15
N GLU A 137 7.69 1.29 -15.41
CA GLU A 137 7.78 2.71 -15.03
C GLU A 137 9.08 3.30 -15.52
N LYS A 138 9.08 4.60 -15.84
CA LYS A 138 10.32 5.34 -16.07
C LYS A 138 11.13 5.36 -14.77
N ALA A 139 12.39 4.95 -14.83
CA ALA A 139 13.27 5.11 -13.68
C ALA A 139 13.57 6.60 -13.46
N ILE A 140 13.31 7.09 -12.26
CA ILE A 140 13.59 8.48 -11.87
C ILE A 140 15.08 8.58 -11.52
N GLU A 141 15.78 9.48 -12.20
CA GLU A 141 17.20 9.77 -11.95
C GLU A 141 17.36 10.75 -10.79
N HIS A 142 18.56 10.78 -10.17
CA HIS A 142 18.88 11.68 -9.06
C HIS A 142 17.87 11.64 -7.90
N VAL A 143 17.33 10.44 -7.67
CA VAL A 143 16.19 10.24 -6.77
C VAL A 143 16.57 10.41 -5.29
N GLN A 144 15.72 11.13 -4.58
CA GLN A 144 15.66 11.17 -3.14
C GLN A 144 14.36 10.51 -2.70
N GLU A 145 14.49 9.37 -2.02
CA GLU A 145 13.36 8.65 -1.44
C GLU A 145 12.92 9.32 -0.14
N ILE A 146 11.65 9.72 -0.08
CA ILE A 146 11.05 10.40 1.08
C ILE A 146 9.79 9.65 1.50
N ASN A 147 9.69 9.27 2.77
CA ASN A 147 8.53 8.56 3.30
C ASN A 147 7.72 9.47 4.23
N CYS A 148 6.40 9.39 4.13
CA CYS A 148 5.45 10.06 5.01
C CYS A 148 4.47 9.05 5.60
N ALA A 149 4.32 9.03 6.93
CA ALA A 149 3.24 8.27 7.55
C ALA A 149 1.97 9.12 7.65
N VAL A 150 0.83 8.49 7.36
CA VAL A 150 -0.49 9.11 7.48
C VAL A 150 -1.34 8.28 8.43
N LEU A 151 -2.05 8.96 9.33
CA LEU A 151 -2.93 8.38 10.34
C LEU A 151 -4.30 9.03 10.22
N GLY A 152 -5.35 8.22 10.06
CA GLY A 152 -6.71 8.72 9.98
C GLY A 152 -7.64 7.88 9.13
N ASP A 153 -8.64 8.55 8.57
CA ASP A 153 -9.60 8.01 7.61
C ASP A 153 -9.86 9.03 6.48
N GLU A 154 -10.80 8.73 5.60
CA GLU A 154 -11.18 9.58 4.47
C GLU A 154 -11.60 11.01 4.91
N GLN A 155 -12.21 11.14 6.08
CA GLN A 155 -12.70 12.44 6.57
C GLN A 155 -11.57 13.25 7.21
N THR A 156 -10.81 12.61 8.10
CA THR A 156 -9.79 13.26 8.93
C THR A 156 -8.51 12.44 8.91
N CYS A 157 -7.43 13.02 8.38
CA CYS A 157 -6.11 12.41 8.38
C CYS A 157 -5.03 13.45 8.70
N GLU A 158 -3.99 12.99 9.40
CA GLU A 158 -2.81 13.74 9.79
C GLU A 158 -1.60 13.10 9.12
N ALA A 159 -0.61 13.92 8.75
CA ALA A 159 0.68 13.47 8.21
C ALA A 159 1.77 13.64 9.28
N SER A 160 2.69 12.70 9.36
CA SER A 160 3.83 12.75 10.26
C SER A 160 4.93 13.68 9.72
N VAL A 161 6.00 13.86 10.51
CA VAL A 161 7.30 14.28 9.97
C VAL A 161 7.77 13.31 8.89
N LEU A 162 8.66 13.78 8.02
CA LEU A 162 9.14 13.03 6.87
C LEU A 162 10.45 12.31 7.19
N GLU A 163 10.65 11.15 6.55
CA GLU A 163 11.89 10.37 6.60
C GLU A 163 12.57 10.44 5.24
N GLU A 164 13.87 10.77 5.20
CA GLU A 164 14.72 10.57 4.03
C GLU A 164 15.40 9.20 4.15
N VAL A 165 15.23 8.35 3.13
CA VAL A 165 15.93 7.07 3.05
C VAL A 165 17.30 7.31 2.41
N LEU A 166 18.37 7.16 3.18
CA LEU A 166 19.74 7.32 2.69
C LEU A 166 20.17 5.98 2.07
N SER A 167 19.97 5.85 0.76
CA SER A 167 20.44 4.66 0.06
C SER A 167 21.94 4.70 -0.20
N SER A 168 22.60 3.54 -0.08
CA SER A 168 23.95 3.30 -0.60
C SER A 168 23.95 2.56 -1.95
N LYS A 169 22.78 2.15 -2.46
CA LYS A 169 22.58 1.43 -3.73
C LYS A 169 21.32 1.90 -4.46
N ASP A 170 21.30 1.88 -5.79
CA ASP A 170 20.21 2.48 -6.59
C ASP A 170 18.81 1.85 -6.40
N ILE A 171 18.69 0.63 -5.84
CA ILE A 171 17.42 -0.01 -5.48
C ILE A 171 17.61 -0.84 -4.20
N LEU A 172 16.72 -0.67 -3.22
CA LEU A 172 16.69 -1.51 -2.01
C LEU A 172 15.98 -2.84 -2.29
N SER A 173 16.73 -3.94 -2.29
CA SER A 173 16.17 -5.29 -2.45
C SER A 173 15.54 -5.83 -1.15
N TYR A 174 14.76 -6.91 -1.24
CA TYR A 174 14.26 -7.63 -0.05
C TYR A 174 15.41 -8.01 0.91
N ALA A 175 16.54 -8.48 0.35
CA ALA A 175 17.70 -8.87 1.14
C ALA A 175 18.29 -7.68 1.91
N ASP A 176 18.37 -6.50 1.29
CA ASP A 176 18.84 -5.28 1.95
C ASP A 176 17.85 -4.76 3.01
N LYS A 177 16.55 -5.09 2.90
CA LYS A 177 15.51 -4.68 3.87
C LYS A 177 15.41 -5.62 5.08
N TYR A 178 15.74 -6.91 4.92
CA TYR A 178 15.43 -7.95 5.93
C TYR A 178 16.55 -8.96 6.25
N VAL A 179 17.59 -9.09 5.42
CA VAL A 179 18.58 -10.18 5.53
C VAL A 179 19.95 -9.70 6.00
N CYS A 180 20.26 -8.40 5.95
CA CYS A 180 21.53 -7.85 6.43
C CYS A 180 21.57 -7.63 7.95
N GLY A 181 21.73 -8.73 8.71
CA GLY A 181 22.12 -8.67 10.11
C GLY A 181 22.04 -10.02 10.81
N GLU A 182 23.17 -10.72 10.91
CA GLU A 182 23.32 -11.79 11.90
C GLU A 182 23.09 -11.19 13.30
N GLY A 183 21.90 -11.43 13.87
CA GLY A 183 21.62 -11.16 15.28
C GLY A 183 20.59 -10.08 15.62
N VAL A 184 20.01 -9.34 14.67
CA VAL A 184 18.94 -8.37 14.97
C VAL A 184 17.68 -8.65 14.14
N LYS A 185 16.66 -9.24 14.78
CA LYS A 185 15.32 -9.38 14.21
C LYS A 185 14.62 -8.02 14.21
N GLY A 186 14.61 -7.34 13.07
CA GLY A 186 13.93 -6.06 12.89
C GLY A 186 14.64 -5.22 11.82
N ILE A 187 13.92 -4.24 11.25
CA ILE A 187 14.38 -3.40 10.13
C ILE A 187 15.73 -2.73 10.46
N VAL A 188 16.84 -3.33 10.05
CA VAL A 188 18.20 -2.84 10.28
C VAL A 188 18.99 -3.04 8.99
N SER A 189 19.08 -1.98 8.18
CA SER A 189 20.32 -1.58 7.45
C SER A 189 20.15 -0.42 6.46
N THR A 190 19.01 0.29 6.41
CA THR A 190 18.94 1.59 5.71
C THR A 190 19.26 2.71 6.69
N ARG A 191 20.31 3.50 6.42
CA ARG A 191 20.52 4.77 7.13
C ARG A 191 19.31 5.68 6.82
N ARG A 192 18.73 6.28 7.84
CA ARG A 192 17.53 7.12 7.74
C ARG A 192 17.79 8.46 8.38
N CYS A 193 17.28 9.53 7.79
CA CYS A 193 17.31 10.86 8.37
C CYS A 193 15.89 11.29 8.70
N ILE A 194 15.62 11.55 9.99
CA ILE A 194 14.31 11.96 10.48
C ILE A 194 14.52 13.16 11.43
N PRO A 195 13.99 14.35 11.12
CA PRO A 195 13.25 14.71 9.89
C PRO A 195 14.12 14.66 8.62
N ALA A 196 13.49 14.51 7.46
CA ALA A 196 14.13 14.58 6.14
C ALA A 196 14.83 15.93 5.93
N ARG A 197 15.99 15.93 5.25
CA ARG A 197 16.76 17.15 4.95
C ARG A 197 16.23 17.84 3.70
N ILE A 198 15.07 18.47 3.84
CA ILE A 198 14.40 19.23 2.79
C ILE A 198 13.90 20.56 3.36
N ASP A 199 13.57 21.49 2.47
CA ASP A 199 12.93 22.76 2.82
C ASP A 199 11.50 22.57 3.32
N GLU A 200 11.03 23.53 4.11
CA GLU A 200 9.70 23.48 4.74
C GLU A 200 8.56 23.50 3.70
N GLU A 201 8.76 24.18 2.58
CA GLU A 201 7.79 24.25 1.48
C GLU A 201 7.55 22.88 0.87
N LEU A 202 8.63 22.18 0.48
CA LEU A 202 8.55 20.81 -0.04
C LEU A 202 8.00 19.83 1.01
N ALA A 203 8.36 20.01 2.29
CA ALA A 203 7.82 19.18 3.35
C ALA A 203 6.29 19.31 3.47
N LEU A 204 5.76 20.54 3.41
CA LEU A 204 4.32 20.80 3.44
C LEU A 204 3.62 20.27 2.18
N GLU A 205 4.25 20.38 1.02
CA GLU A 205 3.76 19.81 -0.24
C GLU A 205 3.62 18.28 -0.13
N ILE A 206 4.70 17.59 0.27
CA ILE A 206 4.71 16.12 0.46
C ILE A 206 3.65 15.69 1.48
N GLN A 207 3.53 16.39 2.61
CA GLN A 207 2.50 16.08 3.61
C GLN A 207 1.08 16.30 3.08
N THR A 208 0.87 17.29 2.21
CA THR A 208 -0.43 17.54 1.57
C THR A 208 -0.78 16.44 0.59
N LEU A 209 0.15 16.10 -0.31
CA LEU A 209 -0.01 15.00 -1.26
C LEU A 209 -0.18 13.65 -0.56
N ALA A 210 0.50 13.42 0.56
CA ALA A 210 0.36 12.18 1.33
C ALA A 210 -1.07 12.02 1.87
N LYS A 211 -1.67 13.10 2.39
CA LYS A 211 -3.07 13.11 2.86
C LYS A 211 -4.06 12.91 1.71
N GLU A 212 -3.82 13.54 0.56
CA GLU A 212 -4.67 13.37 -0.63
C GLU A 212 -4.58 11.95 -1.19
N CYS A 213 -3.38 11.41 -1.34
CA CYS A 213 -3.13 10.01 -1.70
C CYS A 213 -3.88 9.05 -0.76
N PHE A 214 -3.73 9.25 0.56
CA PHE A 214 -4.40 8.40 1.55
C PHE A 214 -5.93 8.43 1.41
N ARG A 215 -6.52 9.59 1.11
CA ARG A 215 -7.97 9.75 0.90
C ARG A 215 -8.43 9.11 -0.41
N CYS A 216 -7.77 9.41 -1.53
CA CYS A 216 -8.16 8.91 -2.85
C CYS A 216 -8.08 7.38 -2.94
N LEU A 217 -7.15 6.76 -2.22
CA LEU A 217 -7.00 5.31 -2.19
C LEU A 217 -7.91 4.62 -1.15
N CYS A 218 -8.86 5.36 -0.55
CA CYS A 218 -9.76 4.86 0.50
C CYS A 218 -9.01 4.19 1.68
N ALA A 219 -7.82 4.67 2.00
CA ALA A 219 -7.01 4.15 3.08
C ALA A 219 -7.57 4.60 4.44
N SER A 220 -7.30 3.80 5.47
CA SER A 220 -7.82 4.03 6.83
C SER A 220 -6.90 3.41 7.87
N GLY A 221 -6.89 3.96 9.08
CA GLY A 221 -5.97 3.57 10.13
C GLY A 221 -4.63 4.25 9.93
N THR A 222 -3.60 3.49 9.57
CA THR A 222 -2.25 3.99 9.31
C THR A 222 -1.81 3.57 7.91
N GLY A 223 -0.97 4.38 7.27
CA GLY A 223 -0.30 4.04 6.03
C GLY A 223 1.03 4.77 5.91
N ARG A 224 1.96 4.25 5.13
CA ARG A 224 3.20 4.96 4.76
C ARG A 224 3.21 5.17 3.25
N ILE A 225 3.24 6.42 2.82
CA ILE A 225 3.34 6.80 1.42
C ILE A 225 4.81 7.06 1.14
N ASP A 226 5.32 6.40 0.11
CA ASP A 226 6.71 6.49 -0.31
C ASP A 226 6.76 7.37 -1.57
N PHE A 227 7.60 8.41 -1.55
CA PHE A 227 7.77 9.39 -2.61
C PHE A 227 9.15 9.29 -3.25
N LEU A 228 9.21 9.59 -4.55
CA LEU A 228 10.43 9.77 -5.32
C LEU A 228 10.53 11.24 -5.70
N TYR A 229 11.53 11.94 -5.17
CA TYR A 229 11.81 13.32 -5.51
C TYR A 229 13.06 13.41 -6.39
N ASN A 230 12.95 14.00 -7.58
CA ASN A 230 14.09 14.25 -8.45
C ASN A 230 14.79 15.55 -8.02
N ARG A 231 16.04 15.46 -7.56
CA ARG A 231 16.78 16.62 -7.05
C ARG A 231 17.13 17.67 -8.11
N GLU A 232 17.15 17.30 -9.38
CA GLU A 232 17.52 18.20 -10.47
C GLU A 232 16.30 18.90 -11.08
N THR A 233 15.29 18.12 -11.46
CA THR A 233 14.05 18.67 -12.05
C THR A 233 13.09 19.23 -11.01
N LYS A 234 13.27 18.83 -9.75
CA LYS A 234 12.35 19.09 -8.62
C LYS A 234 10.97 18.45 -8.78
N ASP A 235 10.85 17.46 -9.67
CA ASP A 235 9.60 16.72 -9.80
C ASP A 235 9.42 15.77 -8.61
N LEU A 236 8.20 15.74 -8.09
CA LEU A 236 7.80 14.87 -6.99
C LEU A 236 6.80 13.83 -7.50
N TYR A 237 7.05 12.55 -7.22
CA TYR A 237 6.21 11.45 -7.64
C TYR A 237 5.82 10.56 -6.46
N ILE A 238 4.56 10.14 -6.40
CA ILE A 238 4.10 9.08 -5.50
C ILE A 238 4.54 7.73 -6.08
N ASN A 239 5.28 6.96 -5.28
CA ASN A 239 5.71 5.61 -5.67
C ASN A 239 4.66 4.57 -5.31
N GLU A 240 4.39 4.43 -4.01
CA GLU A 240 3.48 3.44 -3.46
C GLU A 240 2.97 3.83 -2.07
N ILE A 241 1.86 3.21 -1.67
CA ILE A 241 1.37 3.22 -0.30
C ILE A 241 1.58 1.84 0.32
N ASN A 242 2.07 1.81 1.55
CA ASN A 242 2.10 0.63 2.40
C ASN A 242 0.94 0.75 3.40
N THR A 243 -0.10 -0.06 3.23
CA THR A 243 -1.34 0.03 4.03
C THR A 243 -1.18 -0.60 5.42
N ILE A 244 -0.20 -1.48 5.61
CA ILE A 244 0.25 -1.97 6.91
C ILE A 244 1.77 -1.78 6.94
N PRO A 245 2.27 -0.55 7.17
CA PRO A 245 3.70 -0.29 7.14
C PRO A 245 4.42 -1.03 8.28
N GLY A 246 5.68 -1.40 8.04
CA GLY A 246 6.53 -2.02 9.04
C GLY A 246 6.56 -1.21 10.35
N SER A 247 6.32 -1.88 11.47
CA SER A 247 6.18 -1.26 12.80
C SER A 247 5.16 -0.10 12.83
N LEU A 248 4.14 -0.11 11.97
CA LEU A 248 3.10 0.93 11.87
C LEU A 248 3.66 2.35 11.61
N ALA A 249 4.91 2.43 11.12
CA ALA A 249 5.67 3.67 11.01
C ALA A 249 5.74 4.48 12.33
N PHE A 250 5.71 3.82 13.49
CA PHE A 250 5.65 4.52 14.80
C PHE A 250 6.81 5.52 15.01
N TYR A 251 7.98 5.24 14.45
CA TYR A 251 9.17 6.08 14.57
C TYR A 251 8.98 7.48 13.96
N LEU A 252 8.14 7.61 12.93
CA LEU A 252 7.75 8.90 12.37
C LEU A 252 6.76 9.63 13.29
N TRP A 253 5.83 8.88 13.89
CA TRP A 253 4.85 9.43 14.82
C TRP A 253 5.46 9.89 16.14
N GLU A 254 6.46 9.16 16.68
CA GLU A 254 7.18 9.58 17.88
C GLU A 254 7.89 10.92 17.69
N LYS A 255 8.53 11.12 16.52
CA LYS A 255 9.14 12.40 16.14
C LYS A 255 8.12 13.50 15.83
N SER A 256 6.86 13.11 15.62
CA SER A 256 5.70 14.00 15.49
C SER A 256 4.99 14.22 16.84
N ASN A 257 5.62 13.89 17.97
CA ASN A 257 5.08 14.00 19.33
C ASN A 257 3.84 13.12 19.60
N LEU A 258 3.70 11.99 18.90
CA LEU A 258 2.65 10.99 19.13
C LEU A 258 3.30 9.65 19.59
N PRO A 259 3.37 9.41 20.91
CA PRO A 259 3.91 8.17 21.48
C PRO A 259 3.12 6.94 21.04
N PHE A 260 3.80 5.79 20.96
CA PHE A 260 3.22 4.53 20.50
C PHE A 260 1.88 4.14 21.18
N PRO A 261 1.71 4.21 22.52
CA PRO A 261 0.41 3.89 23.13
C PRO A 261 -0.74 4.76 22.61
N LYS A 262 -0.50 6.07 22.43
CA LYS A 262 -1.50 7.00 21.88
C LYS A 262 -1.79 6.74 20.41
N LEU A 263 -0.80 6.32 19.64
CA LEU A 263 -0.98 5.89 18.25
C LEU A 263 -1.92 4.67 18.18
N ILE A 264 -1.69 3.66 19.02
CA ILE A 264 -2.56 2.49 19.10
C ILE A 264 -3.98 2.87 19.52
N ASP A 265 -4.14 3.72 20.53
CA ASP A 265 -5.45 4.20 20.96
C ASP A 265 -6.20 4.89 19.80
N ARG A 266 -5.53 5.76 19.04
CA ARG A 266 -6.13 6.42 17.86
C ARG A 266 -6.56 5.42 16.80
N LEU A 267 -5.72 4.42 16.50
CA LEU A 267 -6.06 3.35 15.55
C LEU A 267 -7.29 2.55 15.98
N VAL A 268 -7.40 2.23 17.28
CA VAL A 268 -8.57 1.57 17.86
C VAL A 268 -9.82 2.45 17.68
N GLN A 269 -9.73 3.76 17.93
CA GLN A 269 -10.87 4.67 17.76
C GLN A 269 -11.32 4.78 16.31
N ILE A 270 -10.38 4.88 15.35
CA ILE A 270 -10.69 4.91 13.91
C ILE A 270 -11.44 3.64 13.50
N ALA A 271 -10.96 2.47 13.94
CA ALA A 271 -11.62 1.19 13.66
C ALA A 271 -13.03 1.11 14.28
N LYS A 272 -13.21 1.56 15.52
CA LYS A 272 -14.53 1.64 16.18
C LYS A 272 -15.48 2.58 15.43
N LYS A 273 -15.01 3.75 15.02
CA LYS A 273 -15.77 4.73 14.23
C LYS A 273 -16.27 4.11 12.93
N ARG A 274 -15.37 3.47 12.18
CA ARG A 274 -15.72 2.79 10.91
C ARG A 274 -16.74 1.69 11.12
N TYR A 275 -16.51 0.80 12.08
CA TYR A 275 -17.45 -0.29 12.39
C TYR A 275 -18.85 0.24 12.75
N ALA A 276 -18.92 1.29 13.59
CA ALA A 276 -20.20 1.90 13.96
C ALA A 276 -20.93 2.55 12.76
N GLN A 277 -20.20 3.04 11.75
CA GLN A 277 -20.79 3.56 10.51
C GLN A 277 -21.30 2.43 9.61
N GLU A 278 -20.56 1.34 9.49
CA GLU A 278 -20.95 0.16 8.71
C GLU A 278 -22.24 -0.48 9.27
N GLN A 279 -22.37 -0.58 10.59
CA GLN A 279 -23.58 -1.13 11.25
C GLN A 279 -24.85 -0.29 11.05
N LYS A 280 -24.72 0.98 10.67
CA LYS A 280 -25.88 1.86 10.38
C LYS A 280 -26.41 1.67 8.95
N ARG A 281 -25.70 0.95 8.08
CA ARG A 281 -26.08 0.76 6.68
C ARG A 281 -27.21 -0.25 6.56
N VAL A 282 -28.16 0.02 5.66
CA VAL A 282 -29.25 -0.91 5.33
C VAL A 282 -28.74 -1.90 4.29
N TYR A 283 -28.57 -3.16 4.67
CA TYR A 283 -28.09 -4.23 3.77
C TYR A 283 -29.22 -5.02 3.10
N SER A 284 -30.42 -5.00 3.67
CA SER A 284 -31.58 -5.67 3.09
C SER A 284 -32.83 -4.83 3.32
N TYR A 285 -33.66 -4.76 2.28
CA TYR A 285 -35.05 -4.34 2.44
C TYR A 285 -35.88 -5.61 2.66
N PRO A 286 -36.74 -5.66 3.69
CA PRO A 286 -37.62 -6.79 3.88
C PRO A 286 -38.69 -6.78 2.78
N VAL A 287 -38.39 -7.38 1.62
CA VAL A 287 -39.37 -7.61 0.57
C VAL A 287 -39.98 -8.98 0.82
N ASN A 288 -41.19 -9.00 1.36
CA ASN A 288 -41.91 -10.25 1.58
C ASN A 288 -42.59 -10.71 0.28
N ILE A 289 -41.78 -11.20 -0.66
CA ILE A 289 -42.21 -11.67 -2.00
C ILE A 289 -43.27 -12.78 -1.87
N LEU A 290 -43.19 -13.61 -0.83
CA LEU A 290 -44.14 -14.69 -0.57
C LEU A 290 -45.54 -14.19 -0.16
N ARG A 291 -45.66 -12.99 0.41
CA ARG A 291 -46.96 -12.37 0.71
C ARG A 291 -47.64 -11.79 -0.53
N LEU A 292 -46.87 -11.47 -1.58
CA LEU A 292 -47.39 -10.90 -2.83
C LEU A 292 -48.00 -11.97 -3.76
N GLN A 293 -47.58 -13.23 -3.63
CA GLN A 293 -48.13 -14.34 -4.43
C GLN A 293 -49.43 -14.95 -3.85
N GLY A 294 -49.82 -14.61 -2.60
CA GLY A 294 -51.05 -15.09 -1.97
C GLY A 294 -52.34 -14.38 -2.40
N LYS A 295 -52.29 -13.48 -3.39
CA LYS A 295 -53.45 -12.79 -3.99
C LYS A 295 -53.67 -13.16 -5.47
N GLY A 296 -53.23 -14.34 -5.89
CA GLY A 296 -53.73 -14.97 -7.12
C GLY A 296 -55.08 -15.63 -6.81
N LYS A 297 -56.14 -15.18 -7.51
CA LYS A 297 -57.51 -15.72 -7.45
C LYS A 297 -57.57 -17.20 -7.79
#